data_AF-A0A1G7SAE3-F1
#
_entry.id   AF-A0A1G7SAE3-F1
#
_cell.length_a   1.000
_cell.length_b   1.000
_cell.length_c   1.000
_cell.angle_alpha   90.00
_cell.angle_beta   90.00
_cell.angle_gamma   90.00
#
_symmetry.space_group_name_H-M   'P 1'
#
loop_
_entity.id
_entity.type
_entity.pdbx_description
1 polymer ?
#
loop_
_entity_poly.entity_id
_entity_poly.type
_entity_poly.pdbx_seq_one_letter_code
_entity_poly.pdbx_strand_id
1 'polypeptide(L)'
;MKTTLSLKHLAMPFLSLCLIMSSCTRHLEDITPDSKELNNAGSAADVGILATATIDANTVQQTIQGFGGMSVPIWIGDLTADQRTKAFSTSSGIGMSILRVMVPPNSSQFAAEKATIDAAKSYGAKVIATAWNAPSSMMDRLYLRASAWADYAAHLRAYTQAVGGVYALSPWNEPNYLASEWMHASATEIANFVAAQGDNCGAPIMSPEPFNMDQTFINTYLSNATAKSKTLFVSGHIYGKTPYNLGNIGKSVWMTEHYTNSSISGNDWPNAMNAAKEIHDCMTAGWAAYVWWYIRRFYGPIDESSNITKVGYVIAHFARYVRPGYTKIACSANPSTGVYTTAYKSGSKIVVVAINTNAAITYQPFTISGVTVNSFNRYVTTSSSNLAASSFSISNNAFGINLPASSITTLVSN
;
A
#
# COMPACT_ATOMS: atom_id res chain seq x y z
N MET A 1 24.26 51.48 -25.47
CA MET A 1 23.64 51.76 -24.16
C MET A 1 23.98 50.59 -23.25
N LYS A 2 24.92 50.60 -22.28
CA LYS A 2 25.13 51.51 -21.13
C LYS A 2 23.75 51.89 -20.55
N THR A 3 23.33 51.53 -19.33
CA THR A 3 24.07 51.55 -18.06
C THR A 3 23.25 50.89 -16.92
N THR A 4 23.94 50.16 -16.03
CA THR A 4 23.80 50.05 -14.55
C THR A 4 22.50 49.64 -13.86
N LEU A 5 22.57 48.49 -13.18
CA LEU A 5 21.76 48.07 -12.03
C LEU A 5 22.46 48.57 -10.74
N SER A 6 21.72 49.18 -9.81
CA SER A 6 22.24 49.72 -8.54
C SER A 6 21.83 48.83 -7.35
N LEU A 7 22.85 48.39 -6.59
CA LEU A 7 22.79 47.85 -5.24
C LEU A 7 22.36 48.94 -4.24
N LYS A 8 21.56 48.57 -3.22
CA LYS A 8 21.49 49.30 -1.94
C LYS A 8 21.72 48.36 -0.76
N HIS A 9 22.45 48.91 0.20
CA HIS A 9 23.15 48.25 1.30
C HIS A 9 22.30 47.92 2.54
N LEU A 10 22.84 46.91 3.24
CA LEU A 10 22.76 46.53 4.65
C LEU A 10 22.89 47.70 5.65
N ALA A 11 22.14 47.64 6.76
CA ALA A 11 22.58 48.11 8.08
C ALA A 11 21.71 47.47 9.20
N MET A 12 22.37 46.75 10.10
CA MET A 12 21.90 46.23 11.41
C MET A 12 22.24 47.29 12.48
N PRO A 13 21.61 47.35 13.70
CA PRO A 13 22.15 46.54 14.81
C PRO A 13 21.19 46.16 15.99
N PHE A 14 21.52 45.01 16.60
CA PHE A 14 21.62 44.58 18.03
C PHE A 14 20.85 45.18 19.25
N LEU A 15 20.63 44.23 20.19
CA LEU A 15 20.47 44.30 21.69
C LEU A 15 19.06 44.63 22.25
N SER A 16 18.52 44.03 23.33
CA SER A 16 19.10 43.28 24.46
C SER A 16 18.03 42.46 25.24
N LEU A 17 18.53 41.57 26.10
CA LEU A 17 17.94 40.57 27.00
C LEU A 17 17.33 41.17 28.29
N CYS A 18 16.29 40.55 28.89
CA CYS A 18 16.08 40.56 30.35
C CYS A 18 15.12 39.45 30.85
N LEU A 19 15.62 38.64 31.80
CA LEU A 19 14.90 37.68 32.64
C LEU A 19 14.34 38.38 33.88
N ILE A 20 13.18 37.94 34.41
CA ILE A 20 12.78 38.21 35.80
C ILE A 20 12.24 36.93 36.43
N MET A 21 12.87 36.51 37.53
CA MET A 21 12.43 35.51 38.49
C MET A 21 11.60 36.20 39.59
N SER A 22 10.51 35.58 40.04
CA SER A 22 9.87 35.95 41.31
C SER A 22 9.64 34.71 42.17
N SER A 23 10.34 34.72 43.31
CA SER A 23 10.14 33.89 44.49
C SER A 23 9.12 34.56 45.43
N CYS A 24 8.20 33.79 46.01
CA CYS A 24 7.52 34.17 47.25
C CYS A 24 7.38 32.94 48.17
N THR A 25 7.63 33.15 49.45
CA THR A 25 7.69 32.18 50.54
C THR A 25 6.60 32.44 51.57
N ARG A 26 6.12 31.34 52.17
CA ARG A 26 5.50 31.12 53.50
C ARG A 26 4.03 31.52 53.73
N HIS A 27 3.23 30.52 54.11
CA HIS A 27 2.74 30.42 55.49
C HIS A 27 2.51 28.96 55.89
N LEU A 28 2.97 28.63 57.11
CA LEU A 28 2.76 27.36 57.83
C LEU A 28 1.48 27.48 58.66
N GLU A 29 0.66 26.43 58.69
CA GLU A 29 -0.14 26.07 59.86
C GLU A 29 0.00 24.58 60.14
N ASP A 30 0.27 24.30 61.41
CA ASP A 30 0.49 23.01 62.06
C ASP A 30 -0.84 22.32 62.34
N ILE A 31 -1.00 21.05 61.94
CA ILE A 31 -1.85 20.07 62.66
C ILE A 31 -1.16 18.69 62.56
N THR A 32 -0.75 18.17 63.72
CA THR A 32 -0.39 16.76 63.95
C THR A 32 -1.51 16.08 64.76
N PRO A 33 -1.50 14.74 64.94
CA PRO A 33 -2.28 13.78 64.16
C PRO A 33 -3.43 13.17 64.99
N ASP A 34 -4.47 12.65 64.33
CA ASP A 34 -5.31 11.64 64.99
C ASP A 34 -5.44 10.39 64.12
N SER A 35 -5.09 9.28 64.75
CA SER A 35 -5.07 7.93 64.22
C SER A 35 -6.46 7.35 64.31
N LYS A 36 -7.07 6.99 63.17
CA LYS A 36 -7.85 5.74 63.04
C LYS A 36 -8.35 5.49 61.62
N GLU A 37 -8.18 4.22 61.24
CA GLU A 37 -8.98 3.45 60.29
C GLU A 37 -8.66 3.54 58.78
N LEU A 38 -7.72 2.65 58.42
CA LEU A 38 -7.85 1.65 57.36
C LEU A 38 -9.23 1.59 56.69
N ASN A 39 -9.30 2.05 55.44
CA ASN A 39 -9.93 1.41 54.28
C ASN A 39 -10.36 2.47 53.28
N ASN A 40 -9.54 2.74 52.28
CA ASN A 40 -10.12 2.90 50.94
C ASN A 40 -9.14 2.47 49.87
N ALA A 41 -9.58 1.50 49.08
CA ALA A 41 -8.84 0.91 48.00
C ALA A 41 -8.39 2.01 47.03
N GLY A 42 -7.10 1.99 46.71
CA GLY A 42 -6.54 2.78 45.64
C GLY A 42 -7.33 2.54 44.36
N SER A 43 -7.65 3.64 43.68
CA SER A 43 -8.12 3.70 42.31
C SER A 43 -7.43 2.64 41.46
N ALA A 44 -8.15 1.53 41.24
CA ALA A 44 -7.82 0.60 40.18
C ALA A 44 -8.02 1.37 38.89
N ALA A 45 -6.92 1.67 38.20
CA ALA A 45 -6.99 2.04 36.79
C ALA A 45 -7.84 0.98 36.10
N ASP A 46 -8.88 1.43 35.41
CA ASP A 46 -9.77 0.59 34.62
C ASP A 46 -8.91 -0.17 33.60
N VAL A 47 -8.57 -1.42 33.94
CA VAL A 47 -7.89 -2.34 33.01
C VAL A 47 -8.96 -2.70 32.01
N GLY A 48 -9.11 -1.87 30.97
CA GLY A 48 -9.98 -2.18 29.85
C GLY A 48 -9.67 -3.59 29.40
N ILE A 49 -10.65 -4.50 29.52
CA ILE A 49 -10.51 -5.89 29.09
C ILE A 49 -10.28 -5.84 27.58
N LEU A 50 -9.02 -5.98 27.16
CA LEU A 50 -8.66 -6.00 25.74
C LEU A 50 -9.28 -7.27 25.13
N ALA A 51 -10.08 -7.11 24.08
CA ALA A 51 -10.78 -8.25 23.50
C ALA A 51 -9.76 -9.22 22.86
N THR A 52 -10.00 -10.51 23.06
CA THR A 52 -9.19 -11.55 22.42
C THR A 52 -9.43 -11.54 20.92
N ALA A 53 -8.36 -11.36 20.15
CA ALA A 53 -8.40 -11.48 18.70
C ALA A 53 -8.58 -12.95 18.33
N THR A 54 -9.61 -13.24 17.54
CA THR A 54 -9.87 -14.60 17.05
C THR A 54 -9.31 -14.74 15.64
N ILE A 55 -8.77 -15.91 15.31
CA ILE A 55 -8.31 -16.28 13.97
C ILE A 55 -8.92 -17.65 13.65
N ASP A 56 -9.73 -17.72 12.59
CA ASP A 56 -10.32 -18.98 12.13
C ASP A 56 -9.74 -19.35 10.77
N ALA A 57 -8.89 -20.37 10.75
CA ALA A 57 -8.23 -20.84 9.54
C ALA A 57 -9.19 -21.55 8.57
N ASN A 58 -10.38 -21.98 8.99
CA ASN A 58 -11.35 -22.63 8.12
C ASN A 58 -12.18 -21.62 7.32
N THR A 59 -12.45 -20.44 7.89
CA THR A 59 -13.20 -19.39 7.20
C THR A 59 -12.29 -18.59 6.28
N VAL A 60 -12.25 -19.00 5.01
CA VAL A 60 -11.46 -18.37 3.95
C VAL A 60 -12.16 -17.15 3.34
N GLN A 61 -11.37 -16.18 2.93
CA GLN A 61 -11.79 -14.95 2.24
C GLN A 61 -11.07 -14.87 0.88
N GLN A 62 -10.67 -13.67 0.44
CA GLN A 62 -10.04 -13.49 -0.86
C GLN A 62 -8.64 -14.14 -0.93
N THR A 63 -8.28 -14.60 -2.13
CA THR A 63 -6.90 -15.02 -2.44
C THR A 63 -6.03 -13.78 -2.72
N ILE A 64 -4.91 -13.68 -2.04
CA ILE A 64 -3.95 -12.61 -2.17
C ILE A 64 -3.13 -12.80 -3.45
N GLN A 65 -3.10 -11.75 -4.25
CA GLN A 65 -2.46 -11.72 -5.55
C GLN A 65 -1.08 -11.09 -5.52
N GLY A 66 -0.82 -10.24 -4.53
CA GLY A 66 0.49 -9.72 -4.21
C GLY A 66 0.48 -8.27 -3.75
N PHE A 67 1.68 -7.77 -3.52
CA PHE A 67 1.96 -6.39 -3.10
C PHE A 67 3.08 -5.86 -3.98
N GLY A 68 3.01 -4.58 -4.36
CA GLY A 68 3.90 -4.07 -5.41
C GLY A 68 4.11 -2.58 -5.42
N GLY A 69 4.70 -2.12 -6.52
CA GLY A 69 4.80 -0.72 -6.86
C GLY A 69 5.05 -0.48 -8.35
N MET A 70 5.11 0.79 -8.73
CA MET A 70 5.32 1.26 -10.10
C MET A 70 6.80 1.52 -10.42
N SER A 71 7.21 1.13 -11.64
CA SER A 71 8.39 1.69 -12.31
C SER A 71 7.95 2.50 -13.53
N VAL A 72 8.47 3.72 -13.70
CA VAL A 72 8.24 4.56 -14.89
C VAL A 72 9.56 5.17 -15.38
N PRO A 73 10.38 4.40 -16.10
CA PRO A 73 11.66 4.83 -16.66
C PRO A 73 11.61 6.20 -17.35
N ILE A 74 10.60 6.45 -18.18
CA ILE A 74 10.50 7.67 -18.97
C ILE A 74 10.27 8.96 -18.15
N TRP A 75 9.83 8.85 -16.90
CA TRP A 75 9.54 10.02 -16.05
C TRP A 75 10.59 10.26 -14.99
N ILE A 76 11.08 9.20 -14.36
CA ILE A 76 11.97 9.32 -13.20
C ILE A 76 13.28 8.55 -13.34
N GLY A 77 13.52 7.88 -14.47
CA GLY A 77 14.62 6.94 -14.68
C GLY A 77 14.28 5.53 -14.20
N ASP A 78 14.90 4.51 -14.78
CA ASP A 78 14.63 3.11 -14.41
C ASP A 78 15.27 2.72 -13.06
N LEU A 79 14.81 1.65 -12.42
CA LEU A 79 15.43 1.07 -11.24
C LEU A 79 16.82 0.51 -11.56
N THR A 80 17.79 0.73 -10.68
CA THR A 80 19.11 0.08 -10.77
C THR A 80 19.03 -1.41 -10.41
N ALA A 81 20.08 -2.18 -10.71
CA ALA A 81 20.15 -3.61 -10.33
C ALA A 81 19.99 -3.84 -8.81
N ASP A 82 20.59 -2.97 -8.00
CA ASP A 82 20.44 -2.98 -6.53
C ASP A 82 18.99 -2.67 -6.13
N GLN A 83 18.37 -1.64 -6.70
CA GLN A 83 16.98 -1.28 -6.42
C GLN A 83 15.99 -2.37 -6.84
N ARG A 84 16.22 -3.06 -7.97
CA ARG A 84 15.41 -4.22 -8.38
C ARG A 84 15.52 -5.37 -7.37
N THR A 85 16.74 -5.65 -6.89
CA THR A 85 16.94 -6.66 -5.84
C THR A 85 16.23 -6.27 -4.55
N LYS A 86 16.39 -5.02 -4.10
CA LYS A 86 15.72 -4.48 -2.91
C LYS A 86 14.20 -4.42 -3.06
N ALA A 87 13.66 -4.26 -4.26
CA ALA A 87 12.22 -4.30 -4.48
C ALA A 87 11.66 -5.72 -4.38
N PHE A 88 12.24 -6.68 -5.12
CA PHE A 88 11.58 -7.96 -5.40
C PHE A 88 12.09 -9.15 -4.59
N SER A 89 13.34 -9.13 -4.09
CA SER A 89 13.88 -10.24 -3.31
C SER A 89 13.14 -10.41 -1.99
N THR A 90 12.72 -11.64 -1.67
CA THR A 90 12.09 -11.95 -0.37
C THR A 90 13.10 -12.20 0.76
N SER A 91 14.39 -12.37 0.44
CA SER A 91 15.44 -12.63 1.43
C SER A 91 16.17 -11.36 1.83
N SER A 92 16.46 -10.49 0.86
CA SER A 92 17.27 -9.27 1.06
C SER A 92 16.50 -7.98 0.78
N GLY A 93 15.30 -8.05 0.20
CA GLY A 93 14.50 -6.91 -0.21
C GLY A 93 13.08 -6.92 0.35
N ILE A 94 12.24 -5.99 -0.08
CA ILE A 94 10.85 -5.83 0.34
C ILE A 94 10.02 -7.08 0.01
N GLY A 95 10.37 -7.79 -1.06
CA GLY A 95 9.66 -8.98 -1.50
C GLY A 95 8.41 -8.63 -2.30
N MET A 96 8.40 -7.52 -3.04
CA MET A 96 7.30 -7.19 -3.94
C MET A 96 7.04 -8.34 -4.92
N SER A 97 5.78 -8.60 -5.20
CA SER A 97 5.30 -9.66 -6.09
C SER A 97 4.40 -9.15 -7.21
N ILE A 98 4.23 -7.83 -7.29
CA ILE A 98 3.61 -7.13 -8.40
C ILE A 98 4.53 -5.98 -8.80
N LEU A 99 4.80 -5.86 -10.10
CA LEU A 99 5.39 -4.67 -10.70
C LEU A 99 4.32 -4.05 -11.60
N ARG A 100 4.02 -2.76 -11.40
CA ARG A 100 3.25 -1.98 -12.37
C ARG A 100 4.20 -1.19 -13.26
N VAL A 101 3.88 -1.12 -14.55
CA VAL A 101 4.66 -0.41 -15.56
C VAL A 101 3.75 0.42 -16.46
N MET A 102 4.33 1.43 -17.08
CA MET A 102 3.64 2.24 -18.08
C MET A 102 3.73 1.57 -19.45
N VAL A 103 2.67 1.67 -20.23
CA VAL A 103 2.72 1.51 -21.69
C VAL A 103 3.02 2.87 -22.31
N PRO A 104 4.23 3.11 -22.84
CA PRO A 104 4.56 4.41 -23.43
C PRO A 104 3.69 4.72 -24.66
N PRO A 105 3.38 5.99 -24.96
CA PRO A 105 2.68 6.35 -26.20
C PRO A 105 3.59 6.23 -27.44
N ASN A 106 4.91 6.26 -27.27
CA ASN A 106 5.87 6.08 -28.36
C ASN A 106 6.52 4.69 -28.28
N SER A 107 6.36 3.89 -29.33
CA SER A 107 6.88 2.52 -29.38
C SER A 107 8.40 2.43 -29.32
N SER A 108 9.13 3.49 -29.68
CA SER A 108 10.59 3.52 -29.52
C SER A 108 11.04 3.46 -28.04
N GLN A 109 10.14 3.71 -27.10
CA GLN A 109 10.41 3.70 -25.67
C GLN A 109 10.13 2.35 -25.00
N PHE A 110 9.51 1.38 -25.70
CA PHE A 110 9.11 0.10 -25.11
C PHE A 110 10.28 -0.68 -24.54
N ALA A 111 11.43 -0.67 -25.23
CA ALA A 111 12.61 -1.41 -24.82
C ALA A 111 13.17 -0.97 -23.44
N ALA A 112 12.93 0.29 -23.04
CA ALA A 112 13.41 0.82 -21.77
C ALA A 112 12.77 0.16 -20.54
N GLU A 113 11.55 -0.35 -20.68
CA GLU A 113 10.82 -1.04 -19.59
C GLU A 113 11.38 -2.44 -19.29
N LYS A 114 12.06 -3.06 -20.27
CA LYS A 114 12.34 -4.50 -20.27
C LYS A 114 13.24 -4.93 -19.11
N ALA A 115 14.26 -4.16 -18.76
CA ALA A 115 15.25 -4.57 -17.77
C ALA A 115 14.67 -4.75 -16.36
N THR A 116 13.77 -3.85 -15.94
CA THR A 116 13.06 -3.99 -14.66
C THR A 116 11.95 -5.04 -14.73
N ILE A 117 11.27 -5.18 -15.87
CA ILE A 117 10.28 -6.25 -16.11
C ILE A 117 10.92 -7.64 -15.98
N ASP A 118 12.05 -7.87 -16.64
CA ASP A 118 12.77 -9.16 -16.62
C ASP A 118 13.24 -9.49 -15.19
N ALA A 119 13.78 -8.49 -14.47
CA ALA A 119 14.19 -8.67 -13.09
C ALA A 119 13.01 -8.98 -12.17
N ALA A 120 11.88 -8.28 -12.29
CA ALA A 120 10.69 -8.58 -11.49
C ALA A 120 10.19 -10.01 -11.74
N LYS A 121 10.13 -10.43 -13.03
CA LYS A 121 9.75 -11.78 -13.42
C LYS A 121 10.69 -12.85 -12.87
N SER A 122 12.00 -12.60 -12.80
CA SER A 122 12.96 -13.57 -12.25
C SER A 122 12.77 -13.82 -10.74
N TYR A 123 12.16 -12.88 -10.01
CA TYR A 123 11.71 -13.06 -8.63
C TYR A 123 10.26 -13.59 -8.51
N GLY A 124 9.63 -13.94 -9.63
CA GLY A 124 8.26 -14.46 -9.69
C GLY A 124 7.16 -13.40 -9.55
N ALA A 125 7.48 -12.11 -9.75
CA ALA A 125 6.47 -11.05 -9.70
C ALA A 125 5.58 -11.05 -10.95
N LYS A 126 4.29 -10.74 -10.75
CA LYS A 126 3.36 -10.42 -11.85
C LYS A 126 3.64 -9.02 -12.36
N VAL A 127 3.69 -8.85 -13.68
CA VAL A 127 3.84 -7.53 -14.30
C VAL A 127 2.49 -7.08 -14.82
N ILE A 128 1.98 -5.96 -14.33
CA ILE A 128 0.75 -5.33 -14.83
C ILE A 128 1.11 -4.03 -15.54
N ALA A 129 0.51 -3.76 -16.70
CA ALA A 129 0.84 -2.60 -17.52
C ALA A 129 -0.36 -1.68 -17.71
N THR A 130 -0.16 -0.37 -17.61
CA THR A 130 -1.23 0.62 -17.79
C THR A 130 -0.81 1.69 -18.80
N ALA A 131 -1.71 2.08 -19.70
CA ALA A 131 -1.52 3.21 -20.59
C ALA A 131 -2.10 4.51 -20.01
N TRP A 132 -1.30 5.57 -19.95
CA TRP A 132 -1.79 6.93 -19.67
C TRP A 132 -2.39 7.58 -20.91
N ASN A 133 -1.76 7.37 -22.06
CA ASN A 133 -2.17 7.96 -23.34
C ASN A 133 -1.99 6.95 -24.47
N ALA A 134 -2.85 7.04 -25.48
CA ALA A 134 -2.58 6.47 -26.78
C ALA A 134 -1.51 7.30 -27.53
N PRO A 135 -0.95 6.81 -28.64
CA PRO A 135 -0.21 7.65 -29.57
C PRO A 135 -1.02 8.90 -29.94
N SER A 136 -0.40 10.08 -29.96
CA SER A 136 -1.11 11.36 -30.18
C SER A 136 -1.88 11.39 -31.51
N SER A 137 -1.40 10.68 -32.52
CA SER A 137 -2.06 10.53 -33.82
C SER A 137 -3.40 9.81 -33.75
N MET A 138 -3.72 9.11 -32.64
CA MET A 138 -4.96 8.36 -32.40
C MET A 138 -5.96 9.14 -31.53
N MET A 139 -5.56 10.30 -31.01
CA MET A 139 -6.34 11.08 -30.05
C MET A 139 -6.91 12.34 -30.70
N ASP A 140 -8.06 12.80 -30.20
CA ASP A 140 -8.51 14.19 -30.32
C ASP A 140 -8.43 14.81 -28.93
N ARG A 141 -7.43 15.68 -28.74
CA ARG A 141 -7.05 16.23 -27.42
C ARG A 141 -6.79 15.09 -26.43
N LEU A 142 -7.60 14.98 -25.37
CA LEU A 142 -7.47 13.98 -24.30
C LEU A 142 -8.40 12.77 -24.49
N TYR A 143 -8.98 12.58 -25.68
CA TYR A 143 -9.92 11.49 -25.95
C TYR A 143 -9.42 10.59 -27.09
N LEU A 144 -9.57 9.28 -26.93
CA LEU A 144 -9.28 8.33 -28.01
C LEU A 144 -10.34 8.45 -29.11
N ARG A 145 -9.93 8.61 -30.38
CA ARG A 145 -10.88 8.61 -31.50
C ARG A 145 -11.48 7.22 -31.68
N ALA A 146 -12.79 7.14 -31.86
CA ALA A 146 -13.48 5.87 -32.10
C ALA A 146 -12.91 5.09 -33.30
N SER A 147 -12.50 5.79 -34.36
CA SER A 147 -11.86 5.19 -35.54
C SER A 147 -10.47 4.60 -35.27
N ALA A 148 -9.84 4.93 -34.15
CA ALA A 148 -8.49 4.49 -33.80
C ALA A 148 -8.45 3.32 -32.81
N TRP A 149 -9.60 2.74 -32.43
CA TRP A 149 -9.65 1.67 -31.41
C TRP A 149 -8.82 0.44 -31.79
N ALA A 150 -8.90 -0.02 -33.04
CA ALA A 150 -8.12 -1.17 -33.50
C ALA A 150 -6.62 -0.87 -33.50
N ASP A 151 -6.22 0.32 -33.95
CA ASP A 151 -4.82 0.77 -33.94
C ASP A 151 -4.28 0.92 -32.53
N TYR A 152 -5.10 1.41 -31.61
CA TYR A 152 -4.74 1.52 -30.20
C TYR A 152 -4.57 0.15 -29.54
N ALA A 153 -5.47 -0.80 -29.79
CA ALA A 153 -5.30 -2.17 -29.33
C ALA A 153 -4.04 -2.83 -29.91
N ALA A 154 -3.71 -2.55 -31.18
CA ALA A 154 -2.48 -3.00 -31.81
C ALA A 154 -1.23 -2.38 -31.17
N HIS A 155 -1.27 -1.10 -30.77
CA HIS A 155 -0.20 -0.43 -30.00
C HIS A 155 0.03 -1.11 -28.64
N LEU A 156 -1.04 -1.39 -27.91
CA LEU A 156 -0.98 -2.12 -26.64
C LEU A 156 -0.38 -3.51 -26.82
N ARG A 157 -0.81 -4.26 -27.86
CA ARG A 157 -0.24 -5.57 -28.19
C ARG A 157 1.24 -5.49 -28.58
N ALA A 158 1.63 -4.48 -29.35
CA ALA A 158 3.03 -4.29 -29.71
C ALA A 158 3.91 -4.08 -28.46
N TYR A 159 3.40 -3.34 -27.46
CA TYR A 159 4.06 -3.21 -26.17
C TYR A 159 4.19 -4.57 -25.46
N THR A 160 3.08 -5.32 -25.32
CA THR A 160 3.13 -6.62 -24.61
C THR A 160 4.10 -7.58 -25.27
N GLN A 161 4.20 -7.59 -26.60
CA GLN A 161 5.18 -8.37 -27.35
C GLN A 161 6.62 -7.89 -27.09
N ALA A 162 6.87 -6.58 -27.16
CA ALA A 162 8.20 -6.00 -27.00
C ALA A 162 8.84 -6.29 -25.62
N VAL A 163 8.03 -6.35 -24.55
CA VAL A 163 8.50 -6.62 -23.18
C VAL A 163 8.44 -8.09 -22.77
N GLY A 164 8.13 -9.00 -23.71
CA GLY A 164 8.05 -10.44 -23.45
C GLY A 164 6.86 -10.84 -22.57
N GLY A 165 5.71 -10.20 -22.79
CA GLY A 165 4.43 -10.47 -22.12
C GLY A 165 4.24 -9.74 -20.78
N VAL A 166 2.98 -9.55 -20.41
CA VAL A 166 2.56 -9.02 -19.10
C VAL A 166 1.41 -9.88 -18.56
N TYR A 167 1.21 -9.87 -17.24
CA TYR A 167 0.13 -10.61 -16.57
C TYR A 167 -1.25 -10.05 -16.92
N ALA A 168 -1.37 -8.72 -16.91
CA ALA A 168 -2.57 -8.03 -17.35
C ALA A 168 -2.23 -6.62 -17.86
N LEU A 169 -3.12 -6.06 -18.68
CA LEU A 169 -2.99 -4.73 -19.25
C LEU A 169 -4.26 -3.91 -19.04
N SER A 170 -4.10 -2.66 -18.61
CA SER A 170 -5.15 -1.66 -18.57
C SER A 170 -5.01 -0.68 -19.74
N PRO A 171 -6.05 -0.48 -20.56
CA PRO A 171 -6.01 0.50 -21.63
C PRO A 171 -6.21 1.95 -21.15
N TRP A 172 -6.51 2.19 -19.86
CA TRP A 172 -6.63 3.55 -19.31
C TRP A 172 -6.08 3.62 -17.89
N ASN A 173 -5.31 4.67 -17.60
CA ASN A 173 -5.05 5.15 -16.25
C ASN A 173 -6.06 6.22 -15.88
N GLU A 174 -6.74 6.09 -14.75
CA GLU A 174 -7.54 7.17 -14.12
C GLU A 174 -8.45 7.94 -15.09
N PRO A 175 -9.27 7.23 -15.89
CA PRO A 175 -10.02 7.82 -16.98
C PRO A 175 -11.07 8.83 -16.51
N ASN A 176 -11.46 8.77 -15.23
CA ASN A 176 -12.44 9.65 -14.59
C ASN A 176 -11.80 10.85 -13.86
N TYR A 177 -10.48 11.04 -13.89
CA TYR A 177 -9.82 12.20 -13.28
C TYR A 177 -9.66 13.34 -14.29
N LEU A 178 -10.72 14.12 -14.47
CA LEU A 178 -10.80 15.19 -15.50
C LEU A 178 -9.88 16.39 -15.26
N ALA A 179 -9.23 16.48 -14.09
CA ALA A 179 -8.22 17.50 -13.81
C ALA A 179 -6.81 17.10 -14.30
N SER A 180 -6.67 15.90 -14.86
CA SER A 180 -5.40 15.42 -15.40
C SER A 180 -5.15 15.87 -16.85
N GLU A 181 -3.93 15.67 -17.31
CA GLU A 181 -3.49 15.97 -18.67
C GLU A 181 -3.31 14.71 -19.54
N TRP A 182 -3.93 13.59 -19.15
CA TRP A 182 -3.87 12.33 -19.87
C TRP A 182 -5.26 11.86 -20.32
N MET A 183 -5.29 10.74 -21.04
CA MET A 183 -6.45 10.28 -21.78
C MET A 183 -7.64 9.99 -20.85
N HIS A 184 -8.76 10.66 -21.08
CA HIS A 184 -10.02 10.48 -20.38
C HIS A 184 -10.92 9.47 -21.10
N ALA A 185 -11.86 8.89 -20.35
CA ALA A 185 -12.98 8.13 -20.89
C ALA A 185 -14.08 7.96 -19.83
N SER A 186 -15.33 7.88 -20.28
CA SER A 186 -16.42 7.36 -19.46
C SER A 186 -16.30 5.84 -19.27
N ALA A 187 -16.91 5.32 -18.21
CA ALA A 187 -16.97 3.87 -17.96
C ALA A 187 -17.57 3.10 -19.14
N THR A 188 -18.59 3.66 -19.81
CA THR A 188 -19.23 3.08 -20.99
C THR A 188 -18.28 3.01 -22.19
N GLU A 189 -17.48 4.06 -22.45
CA GLU A 189 -16.51 4.06 -23.54
C GLU A 189 -15.44 2.99 -23.34
N ILE A 190 -14.92 2.87 -22.12
CA ILE A 190 -13.94 1.82 -21.78
C ILE A 190 -14.56 0.44 -21.94
N ALA A 191 -15.79 0.25 -21.47
CA ALA A 191 -16.51 -1.01 -21.61
C ALA A 191 -16.70 -1.39 -23.08
N ASN A 192 -17.09 -0.43 -23.94
CA ASN A 192 -17.26 -0.66 -25.36
C ASN A 192 -15.93 -0.97 -26.06
N PHE A 193 -14.84 -0.26 -25.70
CA PHE A 193 -13.50 -0.58 -26.20
C PHE A 193 -13.10 -2.00 -25.80
N VAL A 194 -13.22 -2.38 -24.53
CA VAL A 194 -12.83 -3.72 -24.06
C VAL A 194 -13.69 -4.80 -24.71
N ALA A 195 -15.00 -4.57 -24.86
CA ALA A 195 -15.88 -5.48 -25.57
C ALA A 195 -15.44 -5.71 -27.02
N ALA A 196 -15.09 -4.64 -27.74
CA ALA A 196 -14.70 -4.71 -29.14
C ALA A 196 -13.25 -5.19 -29.36
N GLN A 197 -12.32 -4.79 -28.50
CA GLN A 197 -10.88 -4.87 -28.75
C GLN A 197 -10.06 -5.54 -27.64
N GLY A 198 -10.66 -5.90 -26.50
CA GLY A 198 -9.91 -6.43 -25.34
C GLY A 198 -9.01 -7.63 -25.67
N ASP A 199 -9.48 -8.56 -26.50
CA ASP A 199 -8.69 -9.73 -26.93
C ASP A 199 -7.53 -9.37 -27.86
N ASN A 200 -7.61 -8.20 -28.51
CA ASN A 200 -6.60 -7.72 -29.45
C ASN A 200 -5.44 -6.98 -28.79
N CYS A 201 -5.54 -6.68 -27.49
CA CYS A 201 -4.53 -5.95 -26.70
C CYS A 201 -3.29 -6.77 -26.33
N GLY A 202 -3.27 -8.08 -26.61
CA GLY A 202 -2.09 -8.94 -26.42
C GLY A 202 -1.79 -9.33 -24.97
N ALA A 203 -2.71 -9.12 -24.04
CA ALA A 203 -2.70 -9.62 -22.67
C ALA A 203 -4.12 -9.63 -22.08
N PRO A 204 -4.39 -10.39 -21.01
CA PRO A 204 -5.65 -10.27 -20.27
C PRO A 204 -5.91 -8.84 -19.79
N ILE A 205 -7.17 -8.41 -19.78
CA ILE A 205 -7.52 -7.03 -19.43
C ILE A 205 -7.68 -6.85 -17.92
N MET A 206 -7.06 -5.82 -17.36
CA MET A 206 -7.47 -5.23 -16.07
C MET A 206 -8.10 -3.87 -16.33
N SER A 207 -9.17 -3.51 -15.61
CA SER A 207 -9.96 -2.31 -15.91
C SER A 207 -10.96 -2.05 -14.77
N PRO A 208 -11.53 -0.83 -14.61
CA PRO A 208 -11.35 0.35 -15.43
C PRO A 208 -10.43 1.42 -14.82
N GLU A 209 -9.72 1.10 -13.75
CA GLU A 209 -8.74 1.97 -13.07
C GLU A 209 -9.25 3.38 -12.73
N PRO A 210 -10.46 3.57 -12.15
CA PRO A 210 -10.86 4.90 -11.71
C PRO A 210 -9.92 5.39 -10.59
N PHE A 211 -9.62 6.69 -10.61
CA PHE A 211 -8.73 7.39 -9.67
C PHE A 211 -9.07 7.19 -8.19
N ASN A 212 -10.34 6.92 -7.91
CA ASN A 212 -10.94 6.90 -6.58
C ASN A 212 -11.75 5.62 -6.32
N MET A 213 -11.49 4.53 -7.05
CA MET A 213 -12.19 3.25 -6.88
C MET A 213 -13.71 3.44 -6.93
N ASP A 214 -14.24 4.35 -7.77
CA ASP A 214 -15.65 4.72 -7.72
C ASP A 214 -16.57 3.54 -8.09
N GLN A 215 -17.47 3.15 -7.18
CA GLN A 215 -18.33 1.98 -7.36
C GLN A 215 -19.30 2.16 -8.54
N THR A 216 -19.80 3.38 -8.76
CA THR A 216 -20.72 3.65 -9.87
C THR A 216 -20.01 3.50 -11.20
N PHE A 217 -18.78 3.99 -11.32
CA PHE A 217 -17.94 3.85 -12.50
C PHE A 217 -17.62 2.37 -12.78
N ILE A 218 -17.24 1.61 -11.75
CA ILE A 218 -16.99 0.16 -11.84
C ILE A 218 -18.25 -0.59 -12.26
N ASN A 219 -19.39 -0.33 -11.62
CA ASN A 219 -20.66 -1.00 -11.95
C ASN A 219 -21.13 -0.67 -13.36
N THR A 220 -20.97 0.59 -13.79
CA THR A 220 -21.28 1.01 -15.16
C THR A 220 -20.41 0.27 -16.17
N TYR A 221 -19.10 0.15 -15.93
CA TYR A 221 -18.20 -0.63 -16.76
C TYR A 221 -18.60 -2.12 -16.83
N LEU A 222 -18.88 -2.73 -15.68
CA LEU A 222 -19.25 -4.14 -15.56
C LEU A 222 -20.65 -4.48 -16.10
N SER A 223 -21.49 -3.48 -16.36
CA SER A 223 -22.82 -3.68 -16.96
C SER A 223 -22.76 -4.18 -18.41
N ASN A 224 -21.63 -3.94 -19.10
CA ASN A 224 -21.36 -4.55 -20.40
C ASN A 224 -20.84 -5.98 -20.21
N ALA A 225 -21.71 -6.96 -20.49
CA ALA A 225 -21.40 -8.39 -20.28
C ALA A 225 -20.18 -8.87 -21.09
N THR A 226 -20.01 -8.39 -22.33
CA THR A 226 -18.87 -8.74 -23.17
C THR A 226 -17.57 -8.17 -22.59
N ALA A 227 -17.58 -6.90 -22.18
CA ALA A 227 -16.43 -6.30 -21.51
C ALA A 227 -16.06 -7.07 -20.24
N LYS A 228 -17.05 -7.31 -19.36
CA LYS A 228 -16.89 -8.08 -18.12
C LYS A 228 -16.31 -9.47 -18.36
N SER A 229 -16.69 -10.15 -19.46
CA SER A 229 -16.15 -11.47 -19.78
C SER A 229 -14.66 -11.44 -20.12
N LYS A 230 -14.19 -10.34 -20.74
CA LYS A 230 -12.78 -10.13 -21.14
C LYS A 230 -11.92 -9.52 -20.03
N THR A 231 -12.53 -8.91 -19.01
CA THR A 231 -11.83 -8.40 -17.83
C THR A 231 -11.38 -9.55 -16.92
N LEU A 232 -10.08 -9.67 -16.69
CA LEU A 232 -9.50 -10.63 -15.74
C LEU A 232 -9.83 -10.23 -14.29
N PHE A 233 -9.57 -8.97 -13.91
CA PHE A 233 -9.88 -8.44 -12.59
C PHE A 233 -10.21 -6.95 -12.66
N VAL A 234 -10.95 -6.47 -11.67
CA VAL A 234 -11.25 -5.05 -11.52
C VAL A 234 -10.07 -4.36 -10.85
N SER A 235 -9.63 -3.25 -11.42
CA SER A 235 -8.55 -2.41 -10.90
C SER A 235 -9.03 -0.98 -10.66
N GLY A 236 -8.38 -0.28 -9.75
CA GLY A 236 -8.72 1.08 -9.32
C GLY A 236 -7.72 1.62 -8.31
N HIS A 237 -7.77 2.93 -8.10
CA HIS A 237 -6.89 3.67 -7.19
C HIS A 237 -7.72 4.25 -6.04
N ILE A 238 -7.08 4.73 -4.97
CA ILE A 238 -7.80 5.18 -3.76
C ILE A 238 -7.54 6.63 -3.38
N TYR A 239 -7.12 7.46 -4.34
CA TYR A 239 -6.91 8.88 -4.05
C TYR A 239 -8.21 9.55 -3.62
N GLY A 240 -8.19 10.14 -2.42
CA GLY A 240 -9.36 10.78 -1.81
C GLY A 240 -10.46 9.81 -1.36
N LYS A 241 -10.18 8.50 -1.26
CA LYS A 241 -11.16 7.49 -0.84
C LYS A 241 -10.57 6.47 0.14
N THR A 242 -11.30 6.23 1.22
CA THR A 242 -11.02 5.11 2.13
C THR A 242 -11.42 3.79 1.49
N PRO A 243 -10.64 2.70 1.65
CA PRO A 243 -11.02 1.37 1.16
C PRO A 243 -12.38 0.90 1.71
N TYR A 244 -13.14 0.20 0.88
CA TYR A 244 -14.49 -0.28 1.20
C TYR A 244 -14.83 -1.56 0.44
N ASN A 245 -15.77 -2.33 1.00
CA ASN A 245 -16.22 -3.57 0.38
C ASN A 245 -17.12 -3.27 -0.83
N LEU A 246 -16.65 -3.64 -2.03
CA LEU A 246 -17.38 -3.47 -3.30
C LEU A 246 -18.52 -4.50 -3.49
N GLY A 247 -18.66 -5.45 -2.57
CA GLY A 247 -19.58 -6.58 -2.69
C GLY A 247 -19.11 -7.61 -3.71
N ASN A 248 -19.99 -8.56 -4.03
CA ASN A 248 -19.70 -9.55 -5.05
C ASN A 248 -19.96 -8.99 -6.46
N ILE A 249 -18.92 -8.45 -7.07
CA ILE A 249 -18.96 -7.96 -8.46
C ILE A 249 -18.63 -9.06 -9.49
N GLY A 250 -18.35 -10.29 -9.04
CA GLY A 250 -17.97 -11.42 -9.89
C GLY A 250 -16.55 -11.37 -10.44
N LYS A 251 -15.69 -10.50 -9.89
CA LYS A 251 -14.27 -10.33 -10.23
C LYS A 251 -13.48 -10.01 -8.96
N SER A 252 -12.19 -10.40 -8.90
CA SER A 252 -11.30 -9.90 -7.85
C SER A 252 -11.04 -8.41 -8.03
N VAL A 253 -10.79 -7.70 -6.92
CA VAL A 253 -10.48 -6.26 -6.91
C VAL A 253 -9.01 -6.05 -6.55
N TRP A 254 -8.29 -5.24 -7.31
CA TRP A 254 -6.89 -4.91 -7.09
C TRP A 254 -6.75 -3.39 -6.94
N MET A 255 -6.14 -2.92 -5.84
CA MET A 255 -5.72 -1.53 -5.71
C MET A 255 -4.38 -1.38 -6.45
N THR A 256 -4.38 -0.65 -7.56
CA THR A 256 -3.27 -0.63 -8.52
C THR A 256 -2.38 0.61 -8.45
N GLU A 257 -2.74 1.60 -7.64
CA GLU A 257 -1.90 2.78 -7.40
C GLU A 257 -2.37 3.57 -6.17
N HIS A 258 -1.43 3.91 -5.30
CA HIS A 258 -1.57 5.00 -4.33
C HIS A 258 -0.21 5.41 -3.73
N TYR A 259 -0.19 6.56 -3.08
CA TYR A 259 0.79 6.93 -2.06
C TYR A 259 0.07 7.67 -0.94
N THR A 260 0.52 7.53 0.31
CA THR A 260 -0.15 8.19 1.44
C THR A 260 0.16 9.69 1.52
N ASN A 261 1.41 10.08 1.26
CA ASN A 261 1.83 11.47 1.21
C ASN A 261 3.10 11.62 0.36
N SER A 262 3.01 12.35 -0.75
CA SER A 262 4.12 12.55 -1.69
C SER A 262 5.01 13.75 -1.37
N SER A 263 4.72 14.48 -0.30
CA SER A 263 5.44 15.72 0.09
C SER A 263 6.40 15.51 1.27
N ILE A 264 6.44 14.31 1.85
CA ILE A 264 7.28 13.97 3.01
C ILE A 264 8.07 12.69 2.75
N SER A 265 9.15 12.50 3.49
CA SER A 265 10.02 11.33 3.31
C SER A 265 9.27 10.01 3.60
N GLY A 266 9.63 8.95 2.88
CA GLY A 266 9.20 7.59 3.17
C GLY A 266 9.78 7.06 4.50
N ASN A 267 10.74 7.77 5.10
CA ASN A 267 11.23 7.51 6.45
C ASN A 267 10.45 8.27 7.54
N ASP A 268 9.51 9.14 7.18
CA ASP A 268 8.58 9.71 8.16
C ASP A 268 7.73 8.58 8.77
N TRP A 269 7.86 8.37 10.08
CA TRP A 269 7.24 7.22 10.74
C TRP A 269 5.70 7.30 10.77
N PRO A 270 5.07 8.44 11.10
CA PRO A 270 3.62 8.60 10.95
C PRO A 270 3.13 8.28 9.53
N ASN A 271 3.81 8.74 8.49
CA ASN A 271 3.46 8.42 7.11
C ASN A 271 3.54 6.92 6.81
N ALA A 272 4.60 6.25 7.25
CA ALA A 272 4.74 4.81 7.09
C ALA A 272 3.64 4.04 7.82
N MET A 273 3.23 4.49 9.02
CA MET A 273 2.12 3.89 9.76
C MET A 273 0.75 4.13 9.09
N ASN A 274 0.56 5.25 8.40
CA ASN A 274 -0.60 5.46 7.53
C ASN A 274 -0.63 4.42 6.40
N ALA A 275 0.51 4.15 5.77
CA ALA A 275 0.60 3.10 4.74
C ALA A 275 0.28 1.71 5.30
N ALA A 276 0.74 1.41 6.53
CA ALA A 276 0.42 0.14 7.20
C ALA A 276 -1.09 -0.03 7.37
N LYS A 277 -1.75 1.02 7.87
CA LYS A 277 -3.19 1.04 8.08
C LYS A 277 -3.97 0.96 6.77
N GLU A 278 -3.52 1.64 5.72
CA GLU A 278 -4.15 1.62 4.41
C GLU A 278 -4.08 0.23 3.75
N ILE A 279 -2.93 -0.45 3.84
CA ILE A 279 -2.80 -1.84 3.36
C ILE A 279 -3.73 -2.76 4.15
N HIS A 280 -3.79 -2.62 5.48
CA HIS A 280 -4.76 -3.34 6.31
C HIS A 280 -6.20 -3.11 5.82
N ASP A 281 -6.59 -1.87 5.57
CA ASP A 281 -7.95 -1.52 5.15
C ASP A 281 -8.29 -2.11 3.77
N CYS A 282 -7.36 -2.08 2.82
CA CYS A 282 -7.52 -2.74 1.52
C CYS A 282 -7.75 -4.25 1.68
N MET A 283 -6.97 -4.91 2.54
CA MET A 283 -7.13 -6.35 2.78
C MET A 283 -8.42 -6.66 3.54
N THR A 284 -8.85 -5.81 4.47
CA THR A 284 -10.12 -5.96 5.20
C THR A 284 -11.33 -5.70 4.29
N ALA A 285 -11.22 -4.80 3.31
CA ALA A 285 -12.23 -4.53 2.29
C ALA A 285 -12.46 -5.69 1.31
N GLY A 286 -11.64 -6.75 1.36
CA GLY A 286 -11.76 -7.91 0.47
C GLY A 286 -10.93 -7.78 -0.81
N TRP A 287 -10.05 -6.78 -0.91
CA TRP A 287 -9.23 -6.58 -2.10
C TRP A 287 -8.02 -7.52 -2.08
N ALA A 288 -7.59 -7.91 -3.27
CA ALA A 288 -6.65 -9.00 -3.48
C ALA A 288 -5.20 -8.54 -3.70
N ALA A 289 -4.99 -7.26 -4.02
CA ALA A 289 -3.67 -6.68 -4.24
C ALA A 289 -3.60 -5.23 -3.77
N TYR A 290 -2.38 -4.80 -3.46
CA TYR A 290 -2.04 -3.40 -3.16
C TYR A 290 -0.76 -3.04 -3.90
N VAL A 291 -0.80 -1.95 -4.68
CA VAL A 291 0.34 -1.48 -5.46
C VAL A 291 0.60 -0.02 -5.12
N TRP A 292 1.78 0.25 -4.57
CA TRP A 292 2.24 1.61 -4.36
C TRP A 292 2.46 2.32 -5.70
N TRP A 293 2.55 3.65 -5.69
CA TRP A 293 3.02 4.41 -6.84
C TRP A 293 4.52 4.17 -7.09
N TYR A 294 5.37 5.17 -7.23
CA TYR A 294 6.79 4.91 -7.53
C TYR A 294 7.50 4.06 -6.47
N ILE A 295 8.10 2.94 -6.89
CA ILE A 295 8.96 2.10 -6.04
C ILE A 295 10.15 2.92 -5.54
N ARG A 296 10.82 3.64 -6.45
CA ARG A 296 11.91 4.56 -6.09
C ARG A 296 11.44 6.00 -6.10
N ARG A 297 11.28 6.58 -4.91
CA ARG A 297 11.08 8.01 -4.69
C ARG A 297 11.36 8.36 -3.24
N PHE A 298 11.70 9.61 -2.94
CA PHE A 298 12.01 10.05 -1.57
C PHE A 298 10.88 9.78 -0.56
N TYR A 299 9.63 9.75 -1.04
CA TYR A 299 8.43 9.42 -0.26
C TYR A 299 8.03 7.93 -0.34
N GLY A 300 8.68 7.17 -1.22
CA GLY A 300 8.30 5.81 -1.59
C GLY A 300 9.05 4.72 -0.82
N PRO A 301 8.87 3.45 -1.22
CA PRO A 301 9.44 2.28 -0.56
C PRO A 301 10.97 2.21 -0.60
N ILE A 302 11.58 2.75 -1.65
CA ILE A 302 13.03 2.85 -1.83
C ILE A 302 13.35 4.32 -2.13
N ASP A 303 14.33 4.90 -1.44
CA ASP A 303 14.78 6.27 -1.71
C ASP A 303 15.77 6.35 -2.89
N GLU A 304 16.11 7.56 -3.31
CA GLU A 304 17.04 7.83 -4.41
C GLU A 304 18.46 7.30 -4.15
N SER A 305 18.84 7.16 -2.88
CA SER A 305 20.10 6.55 -2.42
C SER A 305 20.03 5.01 -2.34
N SER A 306 18.93 4.41 -2.82
CA SER A 306 18.66 2.98 -2.81
C SER A 306 18.46 2.38 -1.42
N ASN A 307 18.16 3.16 -0.38
CA ASN A 307 17.80 2.61 0.92
C ASN A 307 16.32 2.20 0.92
N ILE A 308 15.99 1.09 1.57
CA ILE A 308 14.61 0.75 1.90
C ILE A 308 14.15 1.70 3.00
N THR A 309 13.08 2.45 2.75
CA THR A 309 12.52 3.42 3.70
C THR A 309 11.59 2.75 4.71
N LYS A 310 11.08 3.51 5.69
CA LYS A 310 10.04 3.00 6.62
C LYS A 310 8.77 2.55 5.88
N VAL A 311 8.33 3.27 4.84
CA VAL A 311 7.25 2.81 3.94
C VAL A 311 7.61 1.45 3.31
N GLY A 312 8.85 1.27 2.87
CA GLY A 312 9.32 0.00 2.31
C GLY A 312 9.29 -1.15 3.31
N TYR A 313 9.73 -0.92 4.55
CA TYR A 313 9.64 -1.93 5.61
C TYR A 313 8.19 -2.27 5.99
N VAL A 314 7.31 -1.27 6.03
CA VAL A 314 5.86 -1.48 6.23
C VAL A 314 5.27 -2.36 5.14
N ILE A 315 5.57 -2.09 3.87
CA ILE A 315 5.12 -2.94 2.75
C ILE A 315 5.72 -4.35 2.89
N ALA A 316 6.97 -4.49 3.35
CA ALA A 316 7.63 -5.78 3.52
C ALA A 316 6.93 -6.69 4.56
N HIS A 317 6.29 -6.12 5.59
CA HIS A 317 5.48 -6.89 6.56
C HIS A 317 4.34 -7.68 5.92
N PHE A 318 3.85 -7.22 4.76
CA PHE A 318 2.88 -7.93 3.94
C PHE A 318 3.57 -8.67 2.79
N ALA A 319 4.31 -7.95 1.93
CA ALA A 319 4.87 -8.46 0.68
C ALA A 319 5.80 -9.67 0.90
N ARG A 320 6.66 -9.63 1.91
CA ARG A 320 7.66 -10.67 2.16
C ARG A 320 7.03 -11.97 2.68
N TYR A 321 5.97 -11.86 3.47
CA TYR A 321 5.43 -12.99 4.25
C TYR A 321 4.09 -13.51 3.72
N VAL A 322 3.26 -12.64 3.12
CA VAL A 322 1.98 -12.99 2.49
C VAL A 322 2.19 -13.10 0.97
N ARG A 323 2.70 -14.25 0.53
CA ARG A 323 3.08 -14.48 -0.87
C ARG A 323 1.83 -14.66 -1.77
N PRO A 324 1.92 -14.39 -3.08
CA PRO A 324 0.84 -14.70 -4.01
C PRO A 324 0.33 -16.13 -3.84
N GLY A 325 -0.99 -16.30 -3.80
CA GLY A 325 -1.65 -17.59 -3.55
C GLY A 325 -2.00 -17.86 -2.08
N TYR A 326 -1.51 -17.06 -1.13
CA TYR A 326 -2.06 -17.08 0.24
C TYR A 326 -3.53 -16.67 0.22
N THR A 327 -4.33 -17.23 1.10
CA THR A 327 -5.73 -16.86 1.28
C THR A 327 -5.88 -16.06 2.56
N LYS A 328 -6.51 -14.88 2.50
CA LYS A 328 -6.91 -14.18 3.73
C LYS A 328 -7.93 -15.04 4.47
N ILE A 329 -7.83 -15.11 5.78
CA ILE A 329 -8.76 -15.86 6.64
C ILE A 329 -9.47 -14.92 7.60
N ALA A 330 -10.57 -15.40 8.18
CA ALA A 330 -11.31 -14.65 9.18
C ALA A 330 -10.43 -14.36 10.39
N CYS A 331 -10.40 -13.09 10.78
CA CYS A 331 -9.72 -12.60 11.97
C CYS A 331 -10.44 -11.35 12.48
N SER A 332 -10.45 -11.13 13.78
CA SER A 332 -10.89 -9.85 14.37
C SER A 332 -10.11 -8.71 13.71
N ALA A 333 -10.76 -7.83 12.92
CA ALA A 333 -10.03 -6.80 12.16
C ALA A 333 -9.50 -5.66 13.06
N ASN A 334 -10.26 -5.31 14.10
CA ASN A 334 -9.93 -4.29 15.09
C ASN A 334 -10.30 -4.82 16.49
N PRO A 335 -9.50 -5.73 17.07
CA PRO A 335 -9.82 -6.40 18.34
C PRO A 335 -9.80 -5.46 19.54
N SER A 336 -9.05 -4.37 19.48
CA SER A 336 -9.02 -3.33 20.50
C SER A 336 -8.70 -2.00 19.87
N THR A 337 -9.16 -0.89 20.46
CA THR A 337 -8.95 0.45 19.91
C THR A 337 -7.48 0.70 19.59
N GLY A 338 -7.22 1.07 18.33
CA GLY A 338 -5.87 1.34 17.84
C GLY A 338 -5.04 0.09 17.50
N VAL A 339 -5.61 -1.12 17.61
CA VAL A 339 -4.97 -2.37 17.17
C VAL A 339 -5.72 -2.93 15.96
N TYR A 340 -4.98 -3.21 14.89
CA TYR A 340 -5.55 -3.71 13.64
C TYR A 340 -4.86 -5.00 13.22
N THR A 341 -5.64 -6.05 12.94
CA THR A 341 -5.11 -7.39 12.65
C THR A 341 -5.68 -8.00 11.38
N THR A 342 -4.81 -8.62 10.58
CA THR A 342 -5.19 -9.47 9.45
C THR A 342 -4.44 -10.79 9.54
N ALA A 343 -5.05 -11.86 9.04
CA ALA A 343 -4.43 -13.19 9.02
C ALA A 343 -4.60 -13.86 7.65
N TYR A 344 -3.63 -14.68 7.29
CA TYR A 344 -3.51 -15.33 5.99
C TYR A 344 -3.02 -16.76 6.17
N LYS A 345 -3.41 -17.65 5.27
CA LYS A 345 -2.93 -19.03 5.25
C LYS A 345 -2.39 -19.48 3.89
N SER A 346 -1.47 -20.43 3.94
CA SER A 346 -1.07 -21.27 2.79
C SER A 346 -0.79 -22.68 3.30
N GLY A 347 -1.68 -23.63 2.94
CA GLY A 347 -1.73 -24.92 3.62
C GLY A 347 -1.97 -24.75 5.12
N SER A 348 -1.08 -25.31 5.95
CA SER A 348 -1.09 -25.16 7.41
C SER A 348 -0.34 -23.93 7.92
N LYS A 349 0.39 -23.20 7.06
CA LYS A 349 1.14 -22.02 7.47
C LYS A 349 0.22 -20.84 7.69
N ILE A 350 0.35 -20.18 8.84
CA ILE A 350 -0.39 -18.97 9.22
C ILE A 350 0.56 -17.78 9.26
N VAL A 351 0.11 -16.67 8.68
CA VAL A 351 0.74 -15.36 8.80
C VAL A 351 -0.25 -14.40 9.44
N VAL A 352 0.16 -13.70 10.49
CA VAL A 352 -0.65 -12.65 11.14
C VAL A 352 0.11 -11.33 11.02
N VAL A 353 -0.55 -10.27 10.57
CA VAL A 353 -0.03 -8.91 10.60
C VAL A 353 -0.86 -8.09 11.58
N ALA A 354 -0.19 -7.54 12.60
CA ALA A 354 -0.77 -6.75 13.67
C ALA A 354 -0.16 -5.35 13.69
N ILE A 355 -0.99 -4.31 13.71
CA ILE A 355 -0.58 -2.90 13.72
C ILE A 355 -1.09 -2.30 15.02
N ASN A 356 -0.21 -1.67 15.79
CA ASN A 356 -0.58 -0.86 16.95
C ASN A 356 -0.35 0.61 16.63
N THR A 357 -1.42 1.40 16.53
CA THR A 357 -1.35 2.85 16.33
C THR A 357 -1.35 3.63 17.65
N ASN A 358 -1.46 2.97 18.80
CA ASN A 358 -1.43 3.62 20.10
C ASN A 358 -0.03 4.14 20.43
N ALA A 359 0.02 5.21 21.22
CA ALA A 359 1.27 5.78 21.74
C ALA A 359 1.91 4.94 22.88
N ALA A 360 1.20 3.92 23.36
CA ALA A 360 1.64 3.01 24.40
C ALA A 360 1.78 1.57 23.87
N ILE A 361 2.55 0.75 24.59
CA ILE A 361 2.56 -0.69 24.38
C ILE A 361 1.15 -1.22 24.63
N THR A 362 0.65 -2.07 23.72
CA THR A 362 -0.65 -2.72 23.86
C THR A 362 -0.48 -4.22 23.91
N TYR A 363 -0.97 -4.85 24.98
CA TYR A 363 -0.99 -6.31 25.10
C TYR A 363 -2.18 -6.87 24.31
N GLN A 364 -1.94 -7.66 23.27
CA GLN A 364 -3.02 -8.24 22.46
C GLN A 364 -3.05 -9.76 22.63
N PRO A 365 -4.10 -10.32 23.25
CA PRO A 365 -4.35 -11.76 23.25
C PRO A 365 -4.93 -12.25 21.91
N PHE A 366 -4.57 -13.47 21.53
CA PHE A 366 -4.97 -14.15 20.30
C PHE A 366 -5.40 -15.60 20.57
N THR A 367 -6.36 -16.08 19.80
CA THR A 367 -6.74 -17.51 19.71
C THR A 367 -6.84 -17.93 18.25
N ILE A 368 -6.42 -19.15 17.94
CA ILE A 368 -6.42 -19.73 16.60
C ILE A 368 -7.29 -21.01 16.60
N SER A 369 -8.12 -21.17 15.58
CA SER A 369 -8.89 -22.38 15.32
C SER A 369 -8.70 -22.87 13.88
N GLY A 370 -9.07 -24.13 13.62
CA GLY A 370 -8.99 -24.75 12.28
C GLY A 370 -7.59 -25.18 11.84
N VAL A 371 -6.57 -24.97 12.67
CA VAL A 371 -5.18 -25.40 12.44
C VAL A 371 -4.46 -25.52 13.79
N THR A 372 -3.41 -26.33 13.84
CA THR A 372 -2.49 -26.38 14.99
C THR A 372 -1.26 -25.54 14.70
N VAL A 373 -0.96 -24.59 15.60
CA VAL A 373 0.24 -23.77 15.56
C VAL A 373 0.98 -23.90 16.88
N ASN A 374 2.29 -24.15 16.82
CA ASN A 374 3.12 -24.37 18.02
C ASN A 374 4.10 -23.23 18.30
N SER A 375 4.45 -22.45 17.28
CA SER A 375 5.37 -21.33 17.43
C SER A 375 5.24 -20.33 16.28
N PHE A 376 5.76 -19.13 16.52
CA PHE A 376 5.86 -18.07 15.53
C PHE A 376 7.28 -17.51 15.46
N ASN A 377 7.75 -17.27 14.24
CA ASN A 377 8.76 -16.24 14.01
C ASN A 377 8.07 -14.88 13.98
N ARG A 378 8.65 -13.89 14.65
CA ARG A 378 8.11 -12.55 14.80
C ARG A 378 9.07 -11.53 14.22
N TYR A 379 8.53 -10.59 13.45
CA TYR A 379 9.24 -9.45 12.88
C TYR A 379 8.55 -8.17 13.28
N VAL A 380 9.29 -7.18 13.76
CA VAL A 380 8.73 -5.91 14.27
C VAL A 380 9.43 -4.72 13.61
N THR A 381 8.65 -3.73 13.19
CA THR A 381 9.16 -2.41 12.77
C THR A 381 8.54 -1.33 13.65
N THR A 382 9.38 -0.41 14.11
CA THR A 382 9.03 0.80 14.88
C THR A 382 9.68 2.02 14.21
N SER A 383 9.59 3.20 14.79
CA SER A 383 10.38 4.36 14.35
C SER A 383 11.90 4.10 14.38
N SER A 384 12.39 3.30 15.33
CA SER A 384 13.83 3.06 15.56
C SER A 384 14.35 1.70 15.08
N SER A 385 13.48 0.78 14.66
CA SER A 385 13.85 -0.58 14.25
C SER A 385 13.17 -0.99 12.95
N ASN A 386 13.79 -1.91 12.20
CA ASN A 386 13.29 -2.41 10.93
C ASN A 386 13.31 -3.95 10.94
N LEU A 387 12.14 -4.60 10.84
CA LEU A 387 11.98 -6.06 10.81
C LEU A 387 12.82 -6.81 11.86
N ALA A 388 12.92 -6.27 13.07
CA ALA A 388 13.64 -6.90 14.19
C ALA A 388 13.04 -8.29 14.46
N ALA A 389 13.88 -9.32 14.33
CA ALA A 389 13.45 -10.71 14.38
C ALA A 389 13.54 -11.30 15.80
N SER A 390 12.57 -12.12 16.16
CA SER A 390 12.54 -12.97 17.36
C SER A 390 11.63 -14.16 17.12
N SER A 391 11.51 -15.09 18.07
CA SER A 391 10.55 -16.18 18.02
C SER A 391 9.97 -16.48 19.39
N PHE A 392 8.82 -17.16 19.42
CA PHE A 392 8.21 -17.65 20.65
C PHE A 392 7.35 -18.88 20.37
N SER A 393 7.19 -19.73 21.38
CA SER A 393 6.28 -20.88 21.34
C SER A 393 4.92 -20.51 21.90
N ILE A 394 3.88 -21.21 21.45
CA ILE A 394 2.51 -21.07 21.94
C ILE A 394 1.98 -22.45 22.34
N SER A 395 0.94 -22.47 23.16
CA SER A 395 0.26 -23.71 23.58
C SER A 395 -1.25 -23.55 23.38
N ASN A 396 -1.92 -24.68 23.12
CA ASN A 396 -3.39 -24.72 22.96
C ASN A 396 -3.95 -23.72 21.94
N ASN A 397 -3.18 -23.40 20.89
CA ASN A 397 -3.53 -22.40 19.87
C ASN A 397 -3.90 -21.01 20.44
N ALA A 398 -3.39 -20.67 21.63
CA ALA A 398 -3.62 -19.38 22.28
C ALA A 398 -2.29 -18.74 22.67
N PHE A 399 -2.22 -17.41 22.56
CA PHE A 399 -1.04 -16.63 22.94
C PHE A 399 -1.40 -15.17 23.17
N GLY A 400 -0.47 -14.41 23.73
CA GLY A 400 -0.58 -12.95 23.78
C GLY A 400 0.79 -12.32 23.55
N ILE A 401 0.80 -11.16 22.91
CA ILE A 401 2.03 -10.40 22.66
C ILE A 401 1.86 -8.94 23.03
N ASN A 402 2.95 -8.35 23.52
CA ASN A 402 3.08 -6.90 23.63
C ASN A 402 3.42 -6.33 22.25
N LEU A 403 2.50 -5.56 21.68
CA LEU A 403 2.73 -4.76 20.48
C LEU A 403 3.35 -3.43 20.91
N PRO A 404 4.58 -3.08 20.48
CA PRO A 404 5.17 -1.78 20.82
C PRO A 404 4.28 -0.61 20.40
N ALA A 405 4.44 0.53 21.06
CA ALA A 405 3.79 1.77 20.65
C ALA A 405 4.12 2.11 19.20
N SER A 406 3.12 2.54 18.42
CA SER A 406 3.24 2.94 17.02
C SER A 406 4.13 1.96 16.23
N SER A 407 3.63 0.74 16.01
CA SER A 407 4.40 -0.37 15.44
C SER A 407 3.59 -1.26 14.52
N ILE A 408 4.30 -2.00 13.68
CA ILE A 408 3.76 -3.11 12.89
C ILE A 408 4.55 -4.38 13.22
N THR A 409 3.84 -5.48 13.42
CA THR A 409 4.36 -6.80 13.76
C THR A 409 3.81 -7.85 12.79
N THR A 410 4.69 -8.67 12.22
CA THR A 410 4.28 -9.86 11.46
C THR A 410 4.71 -11.12 12.20
N LEU A 411 3.78 -12.06 12.34
CA LEU A 411 4.00 -13.40 12.89
C LEU A 411 3.88 -14.42 11.76
N VAL A 412 4.83 -15.34 11.65
CA VAL A 412 4.84 -16.43 10.67
C VAL A 412 4.98 -17.76 11.40
N SER A 413 3.99 -18.64 11.28
CA SER A 413 4.00 -19.92 11.99
C SER A 413 5.08 -20.85 11.46
N ASN A 414 5.72 -21.62 12.35
CA ASN A 414 6.66 -22.68 11.99
C ASN A 414 5.98 -24.03 11.83
#